data_AF-A0AA39MQF3-F1
#
_entry.id   AF-A0AA39MQF3-F1
#
_cell.length_a   1.000
_cell.length_b   1.000
_cell.length_c   1.000
_cell.angle_alpha   90.00
_cell.angle_beta   90.00
_cell.angle_gamma   90.00
#
_symmetry.space_group_name_H-M   'P 1'
#
loop_
_entity.id
_entity.type
_entity.pdbx_description
1 polymer ?
#
loop_
_entity_poly.entity_id
_entity_poly.type
_entity_poly.pdbx_seq_one_letter_code
_entity_poly.pdbx_strand_id
1 'polypeptide(L)'
;MKRSNPTVKKGNDSYDYEQKYPEDAPYEEAAPAARVWRTYEDESRNHDANMVEESRDNVDVLLVFAGLFSAVVTTFVAQTSQSLQPDYAAMSASLLYESVLVQRAIANGSPVNTISPSPPSLLFPLPRTFG
;
A
#
# COMPACT_ATOMS: atom_id res chain seq x y z
N MET A 1 4.94 70.94 2.40
CA MET A 1 3.96 69.84 2.24
C MET A 1 4.34 68.71 3.18
N LYS A 2 3.54 68.46 4.23
CA LYS A 2 3.70 67.31 5.12
C LYS A 2 3.37 66.04 4.32
N ARG A 3 4.37 65.17 4.14
CA ARG A 3 4.15 63.83 3.59
C ARG A 3 3.45 63.02 4.69
N SER A 4 2.19 62.68 4.45
CA SER A 4 1.36 61.87 5.33
C SER A 4 2.01 60.48 5.49
N ASN A 5 2.23 60.10 6.76
CA ASN A 5 2.72 58.79 7.15
C ASN A 5 1.63 57.75 6.82
N PRO A 6 1.92 56.69 6.04
CA PRO A 6 1.02 55.56 5.97
C PRO A 6 1.25 54.73 7.24
N THR A 7 0.29 54.79 8.16
CA THR A 7 0.19 53.83 9.26
C THR A 7 0.02 52.45 8.64
N VAL A 8 1.12 51.72 8.48
CA VAL A 8 1.13 50.28 8.23
C VAL A 8 0.42 49.67 9.43
N LYS A 9 -0.77 49.11 9.20
CA LYS A 9 -1.40 48.24 10.18
C LYS A 9 -0.47 47.05 10.31
N LYS A 10 0.30 47.04 11.40
CA LYS A 10 1.10 45.93 11.89
C LYS A 10 0.16 44.74 12.09
N GLY A 11 -0.03 43.99 11.02
CA GLY A 11 -0.48 42.61 11.10
C GLY A 11 0.52 41.86 11.96
N ASN A 12 0.06 40.84 12.66
CA ASN A 12 0.91 39.98 13.45
C ASN A 12 1.70 39.07 12.50
N ASP A 13 2.62 39.67 11.75
CA ASP A 13 3.39 39.01 10.71
C ASP A 13 4.46 38.20 11.41
N SER A 14 4.24 36.89 11.59
CA SER A 14 5.15 36.00 12.33
C SER A 14 6.57 35.95 11.75
N TYR A 15 6.76 36.45 10.53
CA TYR A 15 8.02 36.53 9.78
C TYR A 15 8.66 37.93 9.84
N ASP A 16 8.12 38.87 10.62
CA ASP A 16 8.76 40.17 10.87
C ASP A 16 9.94 39.98 11.85
N TYR A 17 11.04 39.47 11.30
CA TYR A 17 12.27 39.20 12.03
C TYR A 17 12.99 40.47 12.50
N GLU A 18 12.71 41.63 11.89
CA GLU A 18 13.26 42.92 12.31
C GLU A 18 12.64 43.39 13.63
N GLN A 19 11.39 43.02 13.90
CA GLN A 19 10.79 43.22 15.22
C GLN A 19 11.17 42.14 16.23
N LYS A 20 11.27 40.88 15.79
CA LYS A 20 11.56 39.74 16.67
C LYS A 20 12.99 39.81 17.21
N TYR A 21 13.92 40.29 16.39
CA TYR A 21 15.32 40.42 16.73
C TYR A 21 15.80 41.85 16.39
N PRO A 22 16.15 42.67 17.39
CA PRO A 22 16.64 44.04 17.15
C PRO A 22 17.97 44.04 16.39
N GLU A 23 18.35 45.18 15.82
CA GLU A 23 19.66 45.31 15.16
C GLU A 23 20.81 45.07 16.13
N ASP A 24 21.81 44.32 15.66
CA ASP A 24 23.04 44.08 16.40
C ASP A 24 23.88 45.36 16.43
N ALA A 25 24.75 45.49 17.43
CA ALA A 25 25.70 46.59 17.47
C ALA A 25 26.66 46.53 16.26
N PRO A 26 27.19 47.67 15.79
CA PRO A 26 28.21 47.67 14.75
C PRO A 26 29.35 46.72 15.12
N TYR A 27 29.76 45.86 14.18
CA TYR A 27 30.77 44.81 14.34
C TYR A 27 30.34 43.55 15.13
N GLU A 28 29.11 43.48 15.65
CA GLU A 28 28.55 42.28 16.29
C GLU A 28 27.61 41.45 15.38
N GLU A 29 27.43 41.89 14.13
CA GLU A 29 26.54 41.27 13.13
C GLU A 29 26.90 39.82 12.75
N ALA A 30 28.12 39.37 13.08
CA ALA A 30 28.59 37.99 12.90
C ALA A 30 28.82 37.24 14.22
N ALA A 31 28.55 37.88 15.36
CA ALA A 31 28.69 37.25 16.66
C ALA A 31 27.73 36.04 16.78
N PRO A 32 28.02 35.05 17.65
CA PRO A 32 27.13 33.88 17.83
C PRO A 32 25.69 34.25 18.22
N ALA A 33 25.50 35.43 18.81
CA ALA A 33 24.20 35.96 19.21
C ALA A 33 23.55 36.88 18.16
N ALA A 34 24.18 37.08 17.00
CA ALA A 34 23.72 37.98 15.97
C ALA A 34 22.34 37.61 15.46
N ARG A 35 21.56 38.63 15.09
CA ARG A 35 20.22 38.52 14.52
C ARG A 35 20.16 37.55 13.35
N VAL A 36 21.16 37.57 12.46
CA VAL A 36 21.18 36.70 11.27
C VAL A 36 21.11 35.21 11.62
N TRP A 37 21.82 34.78 12.66
CA TRP A 37 21.84 33.37 13.07
C TRP A 37 20.55 32.94 13.74
N ARG A 38 19.93 33.83 14.54
CA ARG A 38 18.64 33.57 15.18
C ARG A 38 17.50 33.50 14.17
N THR A 39 17.50 34.40 13.20
CA THR A 39 16.56 34.37 12.07
C THR A 39 16.76 33.11 11.24
N TYR A 40 18.00 32.75 10.93
CA TYR A 40 18.30 31.51 10.20
C TYR A 40 17.83 30.27 10.96
N GLU A 41 18.08 30.18 12.27
CA GLU A 41 17.64 29.03 13.07
C GLU A 41 16.12 28.89 13.07
N ASP A 42 15.39 29.99 13.25
CA ASP A 42 13.91 29.98 13.21
C ASP A 42 13.39 29.56 11.83
N GLU A 43 13.93 30.13 10.76
CA GLU A 43 13.50 29.80 9.40
C GLU A 43 13.86 28.34 9.05
N SER A 44 15.05 27.87 9.45
CA SER A 44 15.47 26.48 9.27
C SER A 44 14.56 25.52 10.02
N ARG A 45 14.20 25.82 11.28
CA ARG A 45 13.27 24.98 12.06
C ARG A 45 11.89 24.92 11.40
N ASN A 46 11.38 26.05 10.93
CA ASN A 46 10.09 26.09 10.24
C ASN A 46 10.13 25.31 8.91
N HIS A 47 11.20 25.49 8.13
CA HIS A 47 11.40 24.81 6.86
C HIS A 47 11.51 23.29 7.05
N ASP A 48 12.33 22.84 8.00
CA ASP A 48 12.52 21.43 8.31
C ASP A 48 11.22 20.78 8.78
N ALA A 49 10.47 21.45 9.66
CA ALA A 49 9.17 20.97 10.12
C ALA A 49 8.17 20.82 8.96
N ASN A 50 8.11 21.82 8.07
CA ASN A 50 7.24 21.80 6.90
C ASN A 50 7.63 20.69 5.90
N MET A 51 8.94 20.50 5.65
CA MET A 51 9.46 19.42 4.80
C MET A 51 9.08 18.03 5.35
N VAL A 52 9.21 17.84 6.67
CA VAL A 52 8.84 16.57 7.32
C VAL A 52 7.33 16.33 7.26
N GLU A 53 6.52 17.36 7.47
CA GLU A 53 5.06 17.26 7.38
C GLU A 53 4.60 16.91 5.95
N GLU A 54 5.12 17.61 4.94
CA GLU A 54 4.82 17.31 3.54
C GLU A 54 5.28 15.89 3.15
N SER A 55 6.46 15.47 3.61
CA SER A 55 6.93 14.11 3.40
C SER A 55 6.02 13.07 4.07
N ARG A 56 5.51 13.35 5.27
CA ARG A 56 4.59 12.45 5.98
C ARG A 56 3.30 12.28 5.21
N ASP A 57 2.71 13.37 4.75
CA ASP A 57 1.44 13.35 4.04
C ASP A 57 1.58 12.61 2.69
N ASN A 58 2.71 12.79 2.00
CA ASN A 58 3.03 12.02 0.79
C ASN A 58 3.18 10.51 1.07
N VAL A 59 3.87 10.15 2.16
CA VAL A 59 4.05 8.74 2.55
C VAL A 59 2.73 8.10 2.97
N ASP A 60 1.84 8.82 3.66
CA ASP A 60 0.51 8.33 4.03
C ASP A 60 -0.29 7.90 2.79
N VAL A 61 -0.33 8.76 1.77
CA VAL A 61 -0.98 8.47 0.49
C VAL A 61 -0.34 7.26 -0.21
N LEU A 62 0.99 7.21 -0.29
CA LEU A 62 1.74 6.08 -0.87
C LEU A 62 1.43 4.75 -0.15
N LEU A 63 1.35 4.77 1.18
CA LEU A 63 1.06 3.58 1.98
C LEU A 63 -0.38 3.10 1.79
N VAL A 64 -1.35 4.00 1.66
CA VAL A 64 -2.74 3.64 1.32
C VAL A 64 -2.79 2.95 -0.04
N PHE A 65 -2.14 3.53 -1.07
CA PHE A 65 -2.08 2.91 -2.39
C PHE A 65 -1.37 1.56 -2.37
N ALA A 66 -0.23 1.46 -1.68
CA ALA A 66 0.51 0.22 -1.55
C ALA A 66 -0.31 -0.87 -0.85
N GLY A 67 -1.02 -0.52 0.23
CA GLY A 67 -1.90 -1.43 0.97
C GLY A 67 -3.07 -1.93 0.11
N LEU A 68 -3.75 -1.02 -0.59
CA LEU A 68 -4.86 -1.38 -1.49
C LEU A 68 -4.38 -2.25 -2.66
N PHE A 69 -3.26 -1.86 -3.29
CA PHE A 69 -2.66 -2.65 -4.37
C PHE A 69 -2.25 -4.04 -3.89
N SER A 70 -1.59 -4.14 -2.74
CA SER A 70 -1.20 -5.42 -2.15
C SER A 70 -2.41 -6.30 -1.81
N ALA A 71 -3.49 -5.71 -1.29
CA ALA A 71 -4.73 -6.44 -0.99
C ALA A 71 -5.39 -7.02 -2.25
N VAL A 72 -5.46 -6.22 -3.33
CA VAL A 72 -6.00 -6.67 -4.62
C VAL A 72 -5.14 -7.78 -5.21
N VAL A 73 -3.81 -7.60 -5.23
CA VAL A 73 -2.87 -8.62 -5.74
C VAL A 73 -2.95 -9.90 -4.91
N THR A 74 -2.98 -9.82 -3.59
CA THR A 74 -3.11 -10.98 -2.69
C THR A 74 -4.41 -11.73 -2.94
N THR A 75 -5.53 -11.00 -3.08
CA THR A 75 -6.84 -11.61 -3.38
C THR A 75 -6.84 -12.29 -4.74
N PHE A 76 -6.28 -11.63 -5.75
CA PHE A 76 -6.15 -12.20 -7.09
C PHE A 76 -5.32 -13.48 -7.06
N VAL A 77 -4.16 -13.48 -6.39
CA VAL A 77 -3.31 -14.67 -6.24
C VAL A 77 -4.01 -15.78 -5.48
N ALA A 78 -4.73 -15.48 -4.40
CA ALA A 78 -5.48 -16.46 -3.63
C ALA A 78 -6.60 -17.12 -4.48
N GLN A 79 -7.39 -16.30 -5.19
CA GLN A 79 -8.48 -16.79 -6.04
C GLN A 79 -7.96 -17.56 -7.25
N THR A 80 -6.91 -17.08 -7.92
CA THR A 80 -6.32 -17.79 -9.06
C THR A 80 -5.67 -19.09 -8.63
N SER A 81 -4.97 -19.11 -7.48
CA SER A 81 -4.43 -20.35 -6.91
C SER A 81 -5.53 -21.38 -6.64
N GLN A 82 -6.65 -20.97 -6.06
CA GLN A 82 -7.81 -21.86 -5.85
C GLN A 82 -8.46 -22.30 -7.16
N SER A 83 -8.56 -21.40 -8.15
CA SER A 83 -9.12 -21.70 -9.47
C SER A 83 -8.25 -22.68 -10.26
N LEU A 84 -6.93 -22.61 -10.07
CA LEU A 84 -5.94 -23.51 -10.66
C LEU A 84 -5.77 -24.83 -9.90
N GLN A 85 -6.34 -24.96 -8.70
CA GLN A 85 -6.28 -26.21 -7.95
C GLN A 85 -7.22 -27.28 -8.56
N PRO A 86 -6.80 -28.56 -8.53
CA PRO A 86 -7.66 -29.67 -8.92
C PRO A 86 -8.93 -29.74 -8.06
N ASP A 87 -10.03 -30.18 -8.65
CA ASP A 87 -11.25 -30.45 -7.89
C ASP A 87 -11.16 -31.82 -7.21
N TYR A 88 -10.60 -31.83 -6.00
CA TYR A 88 -10.43 -33.05 -5.21
C TYR A 88 -11.75 -33.74 -4.87
N ALA A 89 -12.88 -33.00 -4.78
CA ALA A 89 -14.18 -33.60 -4.54
C ALA A 89 -14.64 -34.40 -5.77
N ALA A 90 -14.57 -33.80 -6.96
CA ALA A 90 -14.85 -34.51 -8.20
C ALA A 90 -13.93 -35.71 -8.41
N MET A 91 -12.63 -35.57 -8.11
CA MET A 91 -11.65 -36.65 -8.19
C MET A 91 -12.02 -37.81 -7.26
N SER A 92 -12.27 -37.53 -5.98
CA SER A 92 -12.65 -38.55 -5.00
C SER A 92 -13.95 -39.27 -5.39
N ALA A 93 -14.97 -38.56 -5.87
CA ALA A 93 -16.22 -39.13 -6.31
C ALA A 93 -16.02 -40.07 -7.52
N SER A 94 -15.17 -39.69 -8.48
CA SER A 94 -14.85 -40.53 -9.64
C SER A 94 -14.11 -41.81 -9.26
N LEU A 95 -13.13 -41.72 -8.35
CA LEU A 95 -12.37 -42.87 -7.87
C LEU A 95 -13.23 -43.82 -7.02
N LEU A 96 -14.10 -43.26 -6.19
CA LEU A 96 -15.07 -44.06 -5.44
C LEU A 96 -16.05 -44.76 -6.38
N TYR A 97 -16.56 -44.07 -7.40
CA TYR A 97 -17.42 -44.67 -8.40
C TYR A 97 -16.74 -45.83 -9.14
N GLU A 98 -15.48 -45.65 -9.57
CA GLU A 98 -14.67 -46.70 -10.16
C GLU A 98 -14.49 -47.88 -9.20
N SER A 99 -14.19 -47.63 -7.91
CA SER A 99 -14.03 -48.68 -6.90
C SER A 99 -15.31 -49.52 -6.73
N VAL A 100 -16.48 -48.89 -6.78
CA VAL A 100 -17.78 -49.56 -6.70
C VAL A 100 -18.04 -50.41 -7.94
N LEU A 101 -17.65 -49.94 -9.13
CA LEU A 101 -17.74 -50.72 -10.36
C LEU A 101 -16.81 -51.94 -10.31
N VAL A 102 -15.59 -51.79 -9.78
CA VAL A 102 -14.62 -52.89 -9.60
C VAL A 102 -15.18 -53.96 -8.65
N GLN A 103 -15.73 -53.54 -7.51
CA GLN A 103 -16.38 -54.46 -6.57
C GLN A 103 -17.54 -55.23 -7.21
N ARG A 104 -18.37 -54.56 -8.01
CA ARG A 104 -19.47 -55.20 -8.75
C ARG A 104 -18.98 -56.17 -9.82
N ALA A 105 -17.93 -55.82 -10.57
CA ALA A 105 -17.38 -56.71 -11.58
C ALA A 105 -16.81 -57.99 -10.96
N ILE A 106 -16.07 -57.87 -9.84
CA ILE A 106 -15.57 -59.01 -9.08
C ILE A 106 -16.73 -59.89 -8.57
N ALA A 107 -17.76 -59.28 -8.00
CA ALA A 107 -18.93 -60.00 -7.51
C ALA A 107 -19.69 -60.75 -8.63
N ASN A 108 -19.69 -60.19 -9.84
CA ASN A 108 -20.34 -60.77 -11.01
C ASN A 108 -19.41 -61.70 -11.83
N GLY A 109 -18.16 -61.92 -11.41
CA GLY A 109 -17.18 -62.71 -12.15
C GLY A 109 -16.73 -62.09 -13.48
N SER A 110 -16.98 -60.79 -13.68
CA SER A 110 -16.55 -60.04 -14.86
C SER A 110 -15.12 -59.54 -14.70
N PRO A 111 -14.29 -59.58 -15.75
CA PRO A 111 -12.90 -59.13 -15.64
C PRO A 111 -12.83 -57.60 -15.52
N VAL A 112 -11.92 -57.12 -14.68
CA VAL A 112 -11.77 -55.70 -14.26
C VAL A 112 -11.46 -54.76 -15.43
N ASN A 113 -10.86 -55.27 -16.50
CA ASN A 113 -10.55 -54.54 -17.73
C ASN A 113 -11.78 -54.09 -18.53
N THR A 114 -13.00 -54.49 -18.13
CA THR A 114 -14.25 -53.97 -18.71
C THR A 114 -14.70 -52.64 -18.09
N ILE A 115 -14.04 -52.18 -17.01
CA ILE A 115 -14.37 -50.95 -16.32
C ILE A 115 -13.57 -49.79 -16.91
N SER A 116 -14.27 -48.70 -17.26
CA SER A 116 -13.62 -47.49 -17.73
C SER A 116 -12.82 -46.84 -16.59
N PRO A 117 -11.52 -46.57 -16.76
CA PRO A 117 -10.73 -45.83 -15.78
C PRO A 117 -11.27 -44.41 -15.59
N SER A 118 -11.11 -43.87 -14.38
CA SER A 118 -11.34 -42.45 -14.11
C SER A 118 -10.44 -41.56 -14.99
N PRO A 119 -10.98 -40.50 -15.61
CA PRO A 119 -10.23 -39.69 -16.56
C PRO A 119 -9.22 -38.75 -15.88
N PRO A 120 -8.02 -38.57 -16.45
CA PRO A 120 -6.97 -37.72 -15.89
C PRO A 120 -7.26 -36.21 -16.01
N SER A 121 -8.29 -35.82 -16.77
CA SER A 121 -8.72 -34.42 -16.92
C SER A 121 -9.31 -33.83 -15.63
N LEU A 122 -9.55 -34.63 -14.59
CA LEU A 122 -9.89 -34.13 -13.25
C LEU A 122 -8.69 -33.52 -12.51
N LEU A 123 -7.47 -33.72 -13.01
CA LEU A 123 -6.23 -33.19 -12.44
C LEU A 123 -5.98 -31.71 -12.84
N PHE A 124 -6.58 -31.26 -13.94
CA PHE A 124 -6.46 -29.88 -14.41
C PHE A 124 -7.83 -29.22 -14.39
N PRO A 125 -8.03 -28.13 -13.63
CA PRO A 125 -9.28 -27.42 -13.69
C PRO A 125 -9.48 -26.88 -15.11
N LEU A 126 -10.61 -27.22 -15.75
CA LEU A 126 -11.08 -26.44 -16.90
C LEU A 126 -11.28 -24.99 -16.43
N PRO A 127 -11.05 -23.98 -17.30
CA PRO A 127 -11.38 -22.60 -16.97
C PRO A 127 -12.85 -22.53 -16.58
N ARG A 128 -13.12 -22.39 -15.28
CA ARG A 128 -14.47 -22.17 -14.77
C ARG A 128 -14.91 -20.81 -15.31
N THR A 129 -15.85 -20.81 -16.22
CA THR A 129 -16.44 -19.59 -16.76
C THR A 129 -17.03 -18.80 -15.60
N PHE A 130 -16.53 -17.59 -15.37
CA PHE A 130 -17.14 -16.65 -14.43
C PHE A 130 -18.55 -16.34 -14.96
N GLY A 131 -19.57 -16.76 -14.22
CA GLY A 131 -20.97 -16.42 -14.44
C GLY A 131 -21.44 -15.39 -13.43
#